data_AF-A0A942UQW2-F1
#
_entry.id   AF-A0A942UQW2-F1
#
_cell.length_a   1.000
_cell.length_b   1.000
_cell.length_c   1.000
_cell.angle_alpha   90.00
_cell.angle_beta   90.00
_cell.angle_gamma   90.00
#
_symmetry.space_group_name_H-M   'P 1'
#
loop_
_entity.id
_entity.type
_entity.pdbx_description
1 polymer ?
#
loop_
_entity_poly.entity_id
_entity_poly.type
_entity_poly.pdbx_seq_one_letter_code
_entity_poly.pdbx_strand_id
1 'polypeptide(L)' 'MKNRNKYINWIVFILSIVSILISLKLLWNMGIYVYEHGTSPNIVYGGDFWLNMAWVRLFILGVLSIISGIKLFNSEHK' A
#
# COMPACT_ATOMS: atom_id res chain seq x y z
N MET A 1 27.55 -3.87 13.70
CA MET A 1 26.73 -3.38 12.57
C MET A 1 25.49 -4.24 12.24
N LYS A 2 25.34 -5.46 12.79
CA LYS A 2 24.20 -6.39 12.57
C LYS A 2 22.84 -5.84 13.03
N ASN A 3 22.77 -5.08 14.12
CA ASN A 3 21.50 -4.58 14.68
C ASN A 3 20.85 -3.43 13.89
N ARG A 4 21.62 -2.53 13.25
CA ARG A 4 21.03 -1.39 12.50
C ARG A 4 20.14 -1.87 11.35
N ASN A 5 20.52 -2.95 10.68
CA ASN A 5 19.74 -3.51 9.57
C ASN A 5 18.42 -4.12 10.04
N LYS A 6 18.35 -4.64 11.29
CA LYS A 6 17.12 -5.18 11.88
C LYS A 6 16.09 -4.08 12.14
N TYR A 7 16.52 -2.96 12.75
CA TYR A 7 15.64 -1.81 12.98
C TYR A 7 15.14 -1.18 11.68
N ILE A 8 16.01 -1.05 10.66
CA ILE A 8 15.62 -0.53 9.35
C ILE A 8 14.57 -1.46 8.69
N ASN A 9 14.75 -2.78 8.74
CA ASN A 9 13.77 -3.72 8.18
C ASN A 9 12.40 -3.60 8.88
N TRP A 10 12.39 -3.47 10.21
CA TRP A 10 11.16 -3.24 10.99
C TRP A 10 10.47 -1.93 10.58
N ILE A 11 11.21 -0.84 10.49
CA ILE A 11 10.67 0.46 10.06
C ILE A 11 10.07 0.35 8.66
N VAL A 12 10.79 -0.24 7.71
CA VAL A 12 10.30 -0.42 6.33
C VAL A 12 9.02 -1.25 6.28
N PHE A 13 8.93 -2.33 7.07
CA PHE A 13 7.74 -3.18 7.15
C PHE A 13 6.53 -2.44 7.73
N ILE A 14 6.73 -1.69 8.83
CA ILE A 14 5.66 -0.89 9.43
C ILE A 14 5.20 0.21 8.45
N LEU A 15 6.14 0.91 7.81
CA LEU A 15 5.82 1.94 6.82
C LEU A 15 5.06 1.34 5.63
N SER A 16 5.42 0.16 5.14
CA SER A 16 4.71 -0.49 4.04
C SER A 16 3.28 -0.89 4.42
N ILE A 17 3.08 -1.44 5.63
CA ILE A 17 1.75 -1.77 6.15
C ILE A 17 0.90 -0.51 6.36
N VAL A 18 1.43 0.53 6.99
CA VAL A 18 0.67 1.77 7.19
C VAL A 18 0.28 2.37 5.83
N SER A 19 1.20 2.35 4.85
CA SER A 19 0.92 2.84 3.50
C SER A 19 -0.15 2.04 2.77
N ILE A 20 -0.19 0.71 2.93
CA ILE A 20 -1.22 -0.13 2.30
C ILE A 20 -2.59 0.12 2.95
N LEU A 21 -2.64 0.25 4.28
CA LEU A 21 -3.88 0.53 5.02
C LEU A 21 -4.48 1.90 4.64
N ILE A 22 -3.65 2.94 4.57
CA ILE A 22 -4.07 4.26 4.11
C ILE A 22 -4.61 4.18 2.68
N SER A 23 -3.91 3.47 1.79
CA SER A 23 -4.32 3.34 0.38
C SER A 23 -5.66 2.60 0.23
N LEU A 24 -5.89 1.54 1.03
CA LEU A 24 -7.18 0.83 1.07
C LEU A 24 -8.31 1.73 1.59
N LYS A 25 -8.04 2.54 2.63
CA LYS A 25 -9.03 3.48 3.17
C LYS A 25 -9.41 4.55 2.15
N LEU A 26 -8.44 5.06 1.38
CA LEU A 26 -8.69 5.99 0.27
C LEU A 26 -9.57 5.36 -0.81
N LEU A 27 -9.29 4.11 -1.20
CA LEU A 27 -10.10 3.39 -2.19
C LEU A 27 -11.54 3.16 -1.70
N TRP A 28 -11.71 2.84 -0.42
CA TRP A 28 -13.02 2.70 0.22
C TRP A 28 -13.79 4.03 0.23
N ASN A 29 -13.15 5.11 0.66
CA ASN A 29 -13.77 6.44 0.71
C ASN A 29 -14.16 6.92 -0.70
N MET A 30 -13.34 6.65 -1.71
CA MET A 30 -13.72 6.90 -3.10
C MET A 30 -14.96 6.08 -3.49
N GLY A 31 -15.03 4.79 -3.10
CA GLY A 31 -16.20 3.96 -3.38
C GLY A 31 -17.50 4.55 -2.81
N ILE A 32 -17.45 5.03 -1.56
CA ILE A 32 -18.56 5.77 -0.93
C ILE A 32 -18.89 7.03 -1.75
N TYR A 33 -17.89 7.84 -2.09
CA TYR A 33 -18.11 9.08 -2.83
C TYR A 33 -18.78 8.84 -4.19
N VAL A 34 -18.29 7.86 -4.94
CA VAL A 34 -18.82 7.44 -6.25
C VAL A 34 -20.28 6.99 -6.13
N TYR A 35 -20.59 6.20 -5.10
CA TYR A 35 -21.94 5.75 -4.81
C TYR A 35 -22.88 6.92 -4.46
N GLU A 36 -22.45 7.81 -3.56
CA GLU A 36 -23.27 8.94 -3.09
C GLU A 36 -23.53 9.99 -4.19
N HIS A 37 -22.56 10.21 -5.07
CA HIS A 37 -22.65 11.26 -6.09
C HIS A 37 -23.09 10.73 -7.47
N GLY A 38 -23.36 9.42 -7.61
CA GLY A 38 -23.70 8.81 -8.90
C GLY A 38 -22.61 9.01 -9.95
N THR A 39 -21.36 9.18 -9.52
CA THR A 39 -20.20 9.34 -10.42
C THR A 39 -19.53 7.99 -10.63
N SER A 40 -18.39 7.97 -11.32
CA SER A 40 -17.57 6.79 -11.53
C SER A 40 -16.14 7.00 -11.00
N PRO A 41 -15.44 5.94 -10.55
CA PRO A 41 -14.09 6.07 -9.99
C PRO A 41 -13.09 6.76 -10.92
N ASN A 42 -13.23 6.56 -12.23
CA ASN A 42 -12.37 7.18 -13.22
C ASN A 42 -12.56 8.71 -13.27
N ILE A 43 -13.77 9.23 -13.10
CA ILE A 43 -14.02 10.68 -13.04
C ILE A 43 -13.33 11.28 -11.81
N VAL A 44 -13.46 10.60 -10.66
CA VAL A 44 -12.83 11.03 -9.39
C VAL A 44 -11.30 11.06 -9.49
N TYR A 45 -10.70 10.09 -10.17
CA TYR A 45 -9.26 10.04 -10.41
C TYR A 45 -8.78 10.93 -11.56
N GLY A 46 -9.67 11.59 -12.31
CA GLY A 46 -9.31 12.41 -13.47
C GLY A 46 -8.94 11.60 -14.73
N GLY A 47 -9.44 10.37 -14.83
CA GLY A 47 -9.34 9.49 -16.00
C GLY A 47 -8.97 8.04 -15.65
N ASP A 48 -9.15 7.14 -16.61
CA ASP A 48 -8.85 5.71 -16.46
C ASP A 48 -7.35 5.45 -16.21
N PHE A 49 -6.48 6.30 -16.77
CA PHE A 49 -5.04 6.21 -16.56
C PHE A 49 -4.68 6.33 -15.07
N TRP A 50 -5.21 7.33 -14.38
CA TRP A 50 -4.91 7.57 -12.96
C TRP A 50 -5.58 6.55 -12.05
N LEU A 51 -6.78 6.07 -12.41
CA LEU A 51 -7.42 4.95 -11.74
C LEU A 51 -6.54 3.69 -11.83
N ASN A 52 -6.01 3.37 -13.02
CA ASN A 52 -5.08 2.26 -13.20
C ASN A 52 -3.79 2.45 -12.40
N MET A 53 -3.25 3.66 -12.33
CA MET A 53 -2.09 3.96 -11.48
C MET A 53 -2.36 3.76 -9.98
N ALA A 54 -3.59 4.05 -9.51
CA ALA A 54 -3.98 3.77 -8.13
C ALA A 54 -4.00 2.26 -7.84
N TRP A 55 -4.50 1.45 -8.79
CA TRP A 55 -4.45 -0.02 -8.71
C TRP A 55 -3.02 -0.57 -8.74
N VAL A 56 -2.18 -0.07 -9.66
CA VAL A 56 -0.76 -0.45 -9.73
C VAL A 56 -0.03 -0.08 -8.44
N ARG A 57 -0.30 1.10 -7.88
CA ARG A 57 0.27 1.52 -6.59
C ARG A 57 -0.10 0.55 -5.47
N LEU A 58 -1.36 0.14 -5.38
CA LEU A 58 -1.82 -0.85 -4.40
C LEU A 58 -1.11 -2.20 -4.58
N PHE A 59 -0.97 -2.67 -5.83
CA PHE A 59 -0.27 -3.91 -6.14
C PHE A 59 1.20 -3.85 -5.71
N ILE A 60 1.92 -2.78 -6.07
CA ILE A 60 3.33 -2.59 -5.69
C ILE A 60 3.49 -2.52 -4.17
N LEU A 61 2.60 -1.80 -3.46
CA LEU A 61 2.61 -1.74 -1.99
C LEU A 61 2.35 -3.12 -1.35
N GLY A 62 1.45 -3.91 -1.93
CA GLY A 62 1.20 -5.29 -1.52
C GLY A 62 2.46 -6.15 -1.64
N VAL A 63 3.10 -6.14 -2.82
CA VAL A 63 4.34 -6.88 -3.07
C VAL A 63 5.46 -6.42 -2.12
N LEU A 64 5.64 -5.10 -1.93
CA LEU A 64 6.63 -4.55 -1.02
C LEU A 64 6.40 -4.98 0.42
N SER A 65 5.14 -5.00 0.87
CA SER A 65 4.78 -5.44 2.23
C SER A 65 5.07 -6.92 2.44
N ILE A 66 4.85 -7.76 1.43
CA ILE A 66 5.19 -9.19 1.47
C ILE A 66 6.71 -9.38 1.51
N ILE A 67 7.47 -8.72 0.63
CA ILE A 67 8.93 -8.82 0.58
C ILE A 67 9.56 -8.33 1.89
N SER A 68 9.11 -7.18 2.40
CA SER A 68 9.62 -6.64 3.67
C SER A 68 9.28 -7.55 4.85
N GLY A 69 8.09 -8.16 4.85
CA GLY A 69 7.68 -9.16 5.84
C GLY A 69 8.56 -10.42 5.79
N ILE A 70 8.74 -11.03 4.62
CA ILE A 70 9.61 -12.21 4.44
C ILE A 70 11.03 -11.90 4.92
N LYS A 71 11.58 -10.73 4.54
CA LYS A 71 12.91 -10.31 4.96
C LYS A 71 13.02 -10.14 6.48
N LEU A 72 11.97 -9.65 7.12
CA LEU A 72 11.90 -9.48 8.57
C LEU A 72 11.97 -10.84 9.27
N PHE A 73 11.09 -11.78 8.91
CA PHE A 73 11.02 -13.12 9.54
C PHE A 73 12.24 -13.99 9.24
N ASN A 74 12.81 -13.91 8.04
CA ASN A 74 14.06 -14.63 7.72
C ASN A 74 15.28 -14.04 8.44
N SER A 75 15.24 -12.76 8.84
CA SER A 75 16.32 -12.15 9.63
C SER A 75 16.27 -12.50 11.12
N GLU A 76 15.12 -12.98 11.62
CA GLU A 76 14.96 -13.47 13.00
C GLU A 76 15.55 -14.88 13.16
N HIS A 77 15.58 -15.68 12.08
CA HIS A 77 16.00 -17.09 12.10
C HIS A 77 17.52 -17.32 11.86
N LYS A 78 18.34 -16.27 11.85
CA LYS A 78 19.78 -16.27 11.48
C LYS A 78 20.67 -15.46 12.42
#